data_AF-A0A4D7BCW7-F1
#
_entry.id   AF-A0A4D7BCW7-F1
#
_cell.length_a   1.000
_cell.length_b   1.000
_cell.length_c   1.000
_cell.angle_alpha   90.00
_cell.angle_beta   90.00
_cell.angle_gamma   90.00
#
_symmetry.space_group_name_H-M   'P 1'
#
loop_
_entity.id
_entity.type
_entity.pdbx_description
1 polymer ?
#
loop_
_entity_poly.entity_id
_entity_poly.type
_entity_poly.pdbx_seq_one_letter_code
_entity_poly.pdbx_strand_id
1 'polypeptide(L)'
;MNAAPTVEHHDAEALLEAIIALSPYRRVLAPLQVDITRIALANRQISGALAAVIGRSGFTAGATLRRRDLGPEARTFAAFLDHIHFASPPFLKSVGEWPVGGRRGE
;
A
#
# COMPACT_ATOMS: atom_id res chain seq x y z
N MET A 1 19.11 -13.70 -20.92
CA MET A 1 17.84 -13.13 -20.41
C MET A 1 17.95 -13.14 -18.89
N ASN A 2 18.13 -11.97 -18.26
CA ASN A 2 18.16 -11.89 -16.80
C ASN A 2 16.73 -12.06 -16.28
N ALA A 3 16.50 -13.10 -15.48
CA ALA A 3 15.27 -13.25 -14.72
C ALA A 3 15.18 -12.04 -13.78
N ALA A 4 14.11 -11.25 -13.89
CA ALA A 4 13.80 -10.28 -12.85
C ALA A 4 13.70 -11.04 -11.53
N PRO A 5 14.24 -10.51 -10.42
CA PRO A 5 14.08 -11.16 -9.13
C PRO A 5 12.57 -11.32 -8.90
N THR A 6 12.10 -12.56 -8.86
CA THR A 6 10.76 -12.87 -8.38
C THR A 6 10.75 -12.47 -6.93
N VAL A 7 10.24 -11.27 -6.66
CA VAL A 7 9.94 -10.85 -5.31
C VAL A 7 9.09 -11.95 -4.69
N GLU A 8 9.59 -12.56 -3.62
CA GLU A 8 8.79 -13.55 -2.92
C GLU A 8 7.53 -12.85 -2.43
N HIS A 9 6.37 -13.42 -2.77
CA HIS A 9 5.07 -12.83 -2.46
C HIS A 9 4.96 -12.47 -0.97
N HIS A 10 5.61 -13.26 -0.12
CA HIS A 10 5.71 -13.06 1.31
C HIS A 10 6.48 -11.78 1.71
N ASP A 11 7.62 -11.49 1.07
CA ASP A 11 8.40 -10.28 1.33
C ASP A 11 7.67 -9.02 0.83
N ALA A 12 6.96 -9.12 -0.31
CA ALA A 12 6.13 -8.02 -0.79
C ALA A 12 4.99 -7.69 0.18
N GLU A 13 4.32 -8.72 0.70
CA GLU A 13 3.24 -8.56 1.67
C GLU A 13 3.76 -7.95 2.99
N ALA A 14 4.86 -8.49 3.53
CA ALA A 14 5.47 -7.97 4.75
C ALA A 14 5.98 -6.53 4.57
N LEU A 15 6.52 -6.19 3.40
CA LEU A 15 6.93 -4.83 3.09
C LEU A 15 5.72 -3.89 3.03
N LEU A 16 4.63 -4.29 2.37
CA LEU A 16 3.40 -3.50 2.32
C LEU A 16 2.81 -3.26 3.71
N GLU A 17 2.81 -4.27 4.57
CA GLU A 17 2.40 -4.13 5.97
C GLU A 17 3.24 -3.06 6.68
N ALA A 18 4.56 -3.12 6.53
CA ALA A 18 5.46 -2.15 7.13
C ALA A 18 5.23 -0.73 6.56
N ILE A 19 4.95 -0.60 5.27
CA ILE A 19 4.61 0.69 4.63
C ILE A 19 3.29 1.22 5.18
N ILE A 20 2.25 0.38 5.31
CA ILE A 20 0.96 0.75 5.91
C ILE A 20 1.16 1.23 7.35
N ALA A 21 2.00 0.55 8.13
CA ALA A 21 2.29 0.93 9.51
C ALA A 21 2.94 2.33 9.62
N LEU A 22 3.73 2.73 8.62
CA LEU A 22 4.35 4.06 8.54
C LEU A 22 3.38 5.18 8.08
N SER A 23 2.21 4.82 7.57
CA SER A 23 1.21 5.74 7.04
C SER A 23 0.48 6.51 8.16
N PRO A 24 0.14 7.81 7.93
CA PRO A 24 -0.77 8.52 8.83
C PRO A 24 -2.15 7.86 8.92
N TYR A 25 -2.56 7.12 7.89
CA TYR A 25 -3.88 6.48 7.77
C TYR A 25 -3.88 5.01 8.22
N ARG A 26 -2.82 4.54 8.90
CA ARG A 26 -2.66 3.13 9.30
C ARG A 26 -3.89 2.52 9.98
N ARG A 27 -4.65 3.28 10.76
CA ARG A 27 -5.88 2.78 11.43
C ARG A 27 -7.00 2.43 10.44
N VAL A 28 -7.09 3.15 9.33
CA VAL A 28 -8.08 2.92 8.26
C VAL A 28 -7.57 1.86 7.28
N LEU A 29 -6.26 1.87 7.00
CA LEU A 29 -5.64 1.01 6.00
C LEU A 29 -5.33 -0.40 6.50
N ALA A 30 -4.98 -0.59 7.79
CA ALA A 30 -4.61 -1.90 8.32
C ALA A 30 -5.71 -2.97 8.16
N PRO A 31 -7.01 -2.69 8.42
CA PRO A 31 -8.07 -3.67 8.15
C PRO A 31 -8.21 -4.06 6.67
N LEU A 32 -7.70 -3.24 5.75
CA LEU A 32 -7.76 -3.44 4.31
C LEU A 32 -6.48 -4.09 3.74
N GLN A 33 -5.54 -4.52 4.58
CA GLN A 33 -4.21 -5.01 4.17
C GLN A 33 -4.29 -6.05 3.04
N VAL A 34 -5.18 -7.04 3.16
CA VAL A 34 -5.34 -8.10 2.14
C VAL A 34 -5.72 -7.52 0.77
N ASP A 35 -6.68 -6.59 0.73
CA ASP A 35 -7.10 -5.94 -0.52
C ASP A 35 -6.03 -5.01 -1.07
N ILE A 36 -5.36 -4.25 -0.20
CA ILE A 36 -4.24 -3.38 -0.58
C ILE A 36 -3.14 -4.21 -1.22
N THR A 37 -2.77 -5.35 -0.63
CA THR A 37 -1.77 -6.29 -1.18
C THR A 37 -2.19 -6.83 -2.54
N ARG A 38 -3.44 -7.30 -2.67
CA ARG A 38 -3.97 -7.78 -3.96
C ARG A 38 -3.88 -6.71 -5.05
N ILE A 39 -4.29 -5.47 -4.75
CA ILE A 39 -4.23 -4.36 -5.70
C ILE A 39 -2.79 -3.97 -6.03
N ALA A 40 -1.92 -3.89 -5.02
CA ALA A 40 -0.51 -3.53 -5.19
C ALA A 40 0.24 -4.51 -6.10
N LEU A 41 -0.02 -5.81 -5.95
CA LEU A 41 0.60 -6.85 -6.77
C LEU A 41 0.03 -6.89 -8.21
N ALA A 42 -1.25 -6.55 -8.38
CA ALA A 42 -1.85 -6.40 -9.71
C ALA A 42 -1.37 -5.11 -10.43
N ASN A 43 -0.97 -4.09 -9.68
CA ASN A 43 -0.48 -2.83 -10.23
C ASN A 43 1.03 -2.90 -10.53
N ARG A 44 1.39 -2.91 -11.82
CA ARG A 44 2.80 -3.02 -12.26
C ARG A 44 3.71 -1.93 -11.70
N GLN A 45 3.21 -0.71 -11.50
CA GLN A 45 4.00 0.39 -10.96
C GLN A 45 4.32 0.16 -9.47
N ILE A 46 3.32 -0.27 -8.69
CA ILE A 46 3.49 -0.54 -7.26
C ILE A 46 4.32 -1.81 -7.06
N SER A 47 4.03 -2.87 -7.79
CA SER A 47 4.81 -4.11 -7.77
C SER A 47 6.28 -3.87 -8.14
N GLY A 48 6.56 -3.06 -9.16
CA GLY A 48 7.92 -2.66 -9.51
C GLY A 48 8.60 -1.82 -8.42
N ALA A 49 7.87 -0.91 -7.77
CA ALA A 49 8.40 -0.13 -6.65
C ALA A 49 8.73 -1.02 -5.43
N LEU A 50 7.89 -2.03 -5.13
CA LEU A 50 8.17 -3.01 -4.07
C LEU A 50 9.45 -3.79 -4.37
N ALA A 51 9.61 -4.28 -5.60
CA ALA A 51 10.83 -4.97 -6.02
C ALA A 51 12.07 -4.08 -5.89
N ALA A 52 11.97 -2.80 -6.27
CA ALA A 52 13.06 -1.84 -6.19
C ALA A 52 13.47 -1.56 -4.73
N VAL A 53 12.51 -1.45 -3.81
CA VAL A 53 12.81 -1.30 -2.38
C VAL A 53 13.46 -2.57 -1.83
N ILE A 54 12.87 -3.74 -2.05
CA ILE A 54 13.40 -5.02 -1.55
C ILE A 54 14.83 -5.25 -2.02
N GLY A 55 15.08 -5.08 -3.33
CA GLY A 55 16.42 -5.25 -3.90
C GLY A 55 17.45 -4.25 -3.39
N ARG A 56 17.03 -3.04 -3.00
CA ARG A 56 17.94 -1.99 -2.52
C ARG A 56 18.20 -2.04 -1.03
N SER A 57 17.15 -2.25 -0.22
CA SER A 57 17.28 -2.28 1.24
C SER A 57 17.63 -3.66 1.77
N GLY A 58 17.51 -4.71 0.95
CA GLY A 58 17.59 -6.10 1.40
C GLY A 58 16.48 -6.43 2.41
N PHE A 59 15.30 -5.84 2.24
CA PHE A 59 14.19 -6.06 3.17
C PHE A 59 13.73 -7.51 3.10
N THR A 60 13.55 -8.12 4.27
CA THR A 60 12.98 -9.47 4.44
C THR A 60 11.84 -9.42 5.44
N ALA A 61 10.91 -10.35 5.34
CA ALA A 61 9.84 -10.49 6.33
C ALA A 61 10.38 -10.47 7.78
N GLY A 62 9.74 -9.69 8.66
CA GLY A 62 10.16 -9.48 10.05
C GLY A 62 11.20 -8.37 10.27
N ALA A 63 11.78 -7.80 9.20
CA ALA A 63 12.68 -6.65 9.33
C ALA A 63 11.91 -5.36 9.67
N THR A 64 12.57 -4.44 10.38
CA THR A 64 12.02 -3.10 10.62
C THR A 64 12.30 -2.18 9.44
N LEU A 65 11.24 -1.70 8.79
CA LEU A 65 11.33 -0.69 7.74
C LEU A 65 11.49 0.72 8.32
N ARG A 66 12.47 1.48 7.84
CA ARG A 66 12.60 2.93 8.11
C ARG A 66 12.20 3.73 6.88
N ARG A 67 11.69 4.95 7.06
CA ARG A 67 11.28 5.82 5.94
C ARG A 67 12.36 6.05 4.89
N ARG A 68 13.63 6.13 5.31
CA ARG A 68 14.76 6.31 4.39
C ARG A 68 14.98 5.11 3.45
N ASP A 69 14.55 3.92 3.86
CA ASP A 69 14.75 2.70 3.09
C ASP A 69 13.85 2.68 1.84
N LEU A 70 12.72 3.39 1.90
CA LEU A 70 11.83 3.60 0.74
C LEU A 70 12.48 4.40 -0.38
N GLY A 71 13.41 5.30 -0.06
CA GLY A 71 14.08 6.21 -1.00
C GLY A 71 13.16 6.83 -2.07
N PRO A 72 13.50 6.78 -3.38
CA PRO A 72 12.75 7.44 -4.44
C PRO A 72 11.26 7.04 -4.52
N GLU A 73 10.93 5.82 -4.14
CA GLU A 73 9.61 5.20 -4.24
C GLU A 73 8.68 5.63 -3.11
N ALA A 74 9.20 6.31 -2.08
CA ALA A 74 8.41 6.80 -0.94
C ALA A 74 7.17 7.57 -1.37
N ARG A 75 7.29 8.41 -2.41
CA ARG A 75 6.18 9.23 -2.92
C ARG A 75 5.15 8.41 -3.67
N THR A 76 5.58 7.37 -4.37
CA THR A 76 4.70 6.42 -5.06
C THR A 76 3.83 5.66 -4.06
N PHE A 77 4.43 5.17 -2.98
CA PHE A 77 3.68 4.48 -1.91
C PHE A 77 2.73 5.42 -1.16
N ALA A 78 3.17 6.65 -0.86
CA ALA A 78 2.31 7.65 -0.25
C ALA A 78 1.07 7.92 -1.13
N ALA A 79 1.27 8.24 -2.41
CA ALA A 79 0.16 8.51 -3.33
C ALA A 79 -0.79 7.31 -3.49
N PHE A 80 -0.25 6.09 -3.50
CA PHE A 80 -1.06 4.87 -3.55
C PHE A 80 -1.94 4.70 -2.30
N LEU A 81 -1.37 4.84 -1.11
CA LEU A 81 -2.12 4.72 0.14
C LEU A 81 -3.11 5.88 0.35
N ASP A 82 -2.75 7.09 -0.07
CA ASP A 82 -3.62 8.27 -0.06
C ASP A 82 -4.86 8.01 -0.91
N HIS A 83 -4.68 7.48 -2.13
CA HIS A 83 -5.79 7.15 -3.02
C HIS A 83 -6.76 6.15 -2.38
N ILE A 84 -6.24 5.09 -1.76
CA ILE A 84 -7.08 4.09 -1.08
C ILE A 84 -7.81 4.70 0.11
N HIS A 85 -7.12 5.53 0.90
CA HIS A 85 -7.74 6.22 2.03
C HIS A 85 -8.88 7.14 1.56
N PHE A 86 -8.67 7.94 0.52
CA PHE A 86 -9.68 8.86 0.00
C PHE A 86 -10.84 8.14 -0.69
N ALA A 87 -10.63 6.94 -1.23
CA ALA A 87 -11.69 6.09 -1.73
C ALA A 87 -12.41 5.28 -0.61
N SER A 88 -11.95 5.35 0.64
CA SER A 88 -12.51 4.54 1.72
C SER A 88 -13.88 5.06 2.20
N PRO A 89 -14.84 4.17 2.52
CA PRO A 89 -16.15 4.58 3.02
C PRO A 89 -16.11 5.52 4.25
N PRO A 90 -15.20 5.34 5.23
CA PRO A 90 -15.06 6.28 6.33
C PRO A 90 -14.70 7.71 5.88
N PHE A 91 -13.80 7.85 4.90
CA PHE A 91 -13.41 9.16 4.39
C PHE A 91 -14.54 9.79 3.59
N LEU A 92 -15.16 9.05 2.66
CA LEU A 92 -16.29 9.53 1.86
C LEU A 92 -17.42 10.05 2.77
N LYS A 93 -17.77 9.28 3.81
CA LYS A 93 -18.75 9.71 4.82
C LYS A 93 -18.35 11.00 5.54
N SER A 94 -17.06 11.20 5.82
CA SER A 94 -16.57 12.41 6.51
C SER A 94 -16.66 13.68 5.66
N VAL A 95 -16.53 13.57 4.33
CA VAL A 95 -16.63 14.71 3.40
C VAL A 95 -18.05 14.93 2.87
N GLY A 96 -19.03 14.16 3.35
CA GLY A 96 -20.43 14.24 2.93
C GLY A 96 -20.71 13.54 1.59
N GLU A 97 -19.75 12.80 1.04
CA GLU A 97 -19.95 11.94 -0.11
C GLU A 97 -20.50 10.58 0.36
N TRP A 98 -21.76 10.30 0.04
CA TRP A 98 -22.36 8.99 0.28
C TRP A 98 -21.87 8.02 -0.81
N PRO A 99 -21.55 6.75 -0.50
CA PRO A 99 -21.19 5.79 -1.55
C PRO A 99 -22.33 5.71 -2.57
N VAL A 100 -21.97 5.80 -3.85
CA VAL A 100 -22.87 5.76 -4.99
C VAL A 100 -23.66 4.45 -4.92
N GLY A 101 -24.91 4.50 -4.43
CA GLY A 101 -25.76 3.32 -4.24
C GLY A 101 -26.55 3.26 -2.92
N GLY A 102 -26.22 4.07 -1.91
CA GLY A 102 -27.07 4.21 -0.72
C GLY A 102 -28.26 5.13 -1.00
N ARG A 103 -29.49 4.65 -0.78
CA ARG A 103 -30.72 5.44 -0.89
C ARG A 103 -30.58 6.77 -0.12
N ARG A 104 -30.94 7.87 -0.78
CA ARG A 104 -30.99 9.22 -0.21
C ARG A 104 -32.18 9.32 0.76
N GLY A 105 -31.89 9.68 2.03
CA GLY A 105 -32.88 10.18 2.99
C GLY A 105 -33.72 9.12 3.69
N GLU A 106 -33.53 9.04 5.01
CA GLU A 106 -34.63 8.96 5.98
C GLU A 106 -34.42 10.06 7.02
#